data_AF-A0A0M6ZZ39-F1
#
_entry.id   AF-A0A0M6ZZ39-F1
#
_cell.length_a   1.000
_cell.length_b   1.000
_cell.length_c   1.000
_cell.angle_alpha   90.00
_cell.angle_beta   90.00
_cell.angle_gamma   90.00
#
_symmetry.space_group_name_H-M   'P 1'
#
loop_
_entity.id
_entity.type
_entity.pdbx_description
1 polymer ?
#
loop_
_entity_poly.entity_id
_entity_poly.type
_entity_poly.pdbx_seq_one_letter_code
_entity_poly.pdbx_strand_id
1 'polypeptide(L)'
;MSAENTSLSQQAEPATMEEIRPDVIRGISLHRADEHTHQRIGFALDDAVTSAGKDGVASTVDAVFTAAMGAEIGQVFETAFTSFLSGVDVPPGGGETFSTTQIRSVLTNAINGISDAQYQALSEANGGELRSWELSNMIKTSAHELNLALSNLAGPEGAVYRFFNSESGSHFYTTSVEERDDIVANLPHLLLEGPVFITEGLGTALHRFYNTLTDAHFFTTAEEEKAYVEASFPQFAYEGVAMYVYTDATGSSDQGVFRLYNEQTGKHLFTASQAEADNVQNVLGWKLESSNAFYVEIA
;
A
#
# COMPACT_ATOMS: atom_id res chain seq x y z
N MET A 1 9.83 62.16 45.01
CA MET A 1 10.05 61.39 43.77
C MET A 1 10.65 60.05 44.17
N SER A 2 9.83 59.01 44.23
CA SER A 2 10.23 57.63 43.90
C SER A 2 8.95 56.81 43.93
N ALA A 3 8.42 56.47 42.76
CA ALA A 3 7.44 55.41 42.62
C ALA A 3 8.14 54.33 41.80
N GLU A 4 8.46 53.23 42.48
CA GLU A 4 9.03 52.03 41.87
C GLU A 4 8.05 51.47 40.86
N ASN A 5 8.56 51.30 39.64
CA ASN A 5 7.89 50.65 38.54
C ASN A 5 8.09 49.14 38.67
N THR A 6 7.17 48.44 39.33
CA THR A 6 7.20 46.96 39.37
C THR A 6 6.54 46.43 38.11
N SER A 7 7.36 46.24 37.06
CA SER A 7 6.97 45.45 35.88
C SER A 7 6.88 43.97 36.29
N LEU A 8 5.66 43.52 36.60
CA LEU A 8 5.35 42.09 36.66
C LEU A 8 5.32 41.54 35.24
N SER A 9 6.43 40.96 34.77
CA SER A 9 6.39 39.97 33.71
C SER A 9 5.75 38.72 34.28
N GLN A 10 4.42 38.59 34.18
CA GLN A 10 3.80 37.26 34.26
C GLN A 10 4.34 36.46 33.07
N GLN A 11 5.29 35.57 33.33
CA GLN A 11 5.50 34.44 32.42
C GLN A 11 4.15 33.74 32.35
N ALA A 12 3.54 33.72 31.16
CA ALA A 12 2.37 32.91 30.94
C ALA A 12 2.74 31.47 31.32
N GLU A 13 1.93 30.84 32.17
CA GLU A 13 2.08 29.41 32.42
C GLU A 13 1.95 28.69 31.07
N PRO A 14 2.84 27.74 30.76
CA PRO A 14 2.75 27.00 29.51
C PRO A 14 1.43 26.23 29.47
N ALA A 15 0.70 26.31 28.34
CA ALA A 15 -0.58 25.63 28.17
C ALA A 15 -0.45 24.11 28.42
N THR A 16 -1.45 23.51 29.05
CA THR A 16 -1.54 22.06 29.28
C THR A 16 -2.04 21.32 28.04
N MET A 17 -1.83 19.99 27.96
CA MET A 17 -2.38 19.22 26.84
C MET A 17 -3.91 19.35 26.80
N GLU A 18 -4.56 19.36 27.96
CA GLU A 18 -6.03 19.48 28.05
C GLU A 18 -6.56 20.79 27.45
N GLU A 19 -5.83 21.89 27.61
CA GLU A 19 -6.23 23.20 27.07
C GLU A 19 -6.10 23.27 25.54
N ILE A 20 -5.09 22.62 24.96
CA ILE A 20 -4.83 22.66 23.52
C ILE A 20 -5.47 21.49 22.76
N ARG A 21 -5.81 20.39 23.43
CA ARG A 21 -6.38 19.16 22.86
C ARG A 21 -7.56 19.41 21.90
N PRO A 22 -8.55 20.28 22.22
CA PRO A 22 -9.66 20.54 21.30
C PRO A 22 -9.21 21.11 19.96
N ASP A 23 -8.21 22.00 19.98
CA ASP A 23 -7.67 22.63 18.78
C ASP A 23 -6.78 21.67 17.99
N VAL A 24 -6.09 20.75 18.66
CA VAL A 24 -5.34 19.66 18.03
C VAL A 24 -6.27 18.71 17.29
N ILE A 25 -7.33 18.23 17.95
CA ILE A 25 -8.35 17.36 17.35
C ILE A 25 -9.00 18.04 16.14
N ARG A 26 -9.34 19.33 16.28
CA ARG A 26 -9.89 20.13 15.17
C ARG A 26 -8.85 20.27 14.04
N GLY A 27 -7.61 20.58 14.37
CA GLY A 27 -6.50 20.73 13.42
C GLY A 27 -6.28 19.47 12.60
N ILE A 28 -6.36 18.30 13.22
CA ILE A 28 -6.28 17.00 12.53
C ILE A 28 -7.49 16.76 11.65
N SER A 29 -8.68 17.05 12.19
CA SER A 29 -9.94 16.90 11.45
C SER A 29 -10.00 17.79 10.22
N LEU A 30 -9.21 18.87 10.17
CA LEU A 30 -9.10 19.76 9.02
C LEU A 30 -7.87 19.46 8.15
N HIS A 31 -6.77 18.99 8.74
CA HIS A 31 -5.51 18.87 8.01
C HIS A 31 -5.27 17.51 7.37
N ARG A 32 -5.75 16.42 7.97
CA ARG A 32 -5.76 15.12 7.30
C ARG A 32 -6.90 15.01 6.26
N ALA A 33 -7.66 16.09 6.09
CA ALA A 33 -9.00 16.11 5.51
C ALA A 33 -9.09 16.55 4.04
N ASP A 34 -8.01 16.45 3.25
CA ASP A 34 -8.30 16.12 1.86
C ASP A 34 -8.73 14.65 1.86
N GLU A 35 -9.94 14.35 1.35
CA GLU A 35 -10.48 12.99 1.32
C GLU A 35 -9.49 12.02 0.66
N HIS A 36 -8.70 12.54 -0.27
CA HIS A 36 -7.66 11.85 -1.01
C HIS A 36 -6.53 11.30 -0.12
N THR A 37 -6.06 12.02 0.90
CA THR A 37 -4.97 11.60 1.80
C THR A 37 -5.47 10.54 2.75
N HIS A 38 -6.69 10.68 3.27
CA HIS A 38 -7.30 9.62 4.08
C HIS A 38 -7.56 8.35 3.26
N GLN A 39 -7.98 8.49 2.00
CA GLN A 39 -8.14 7.36 1.10
C GLN A 39 -6.80 6.67 0.87
N ARG A 40 -5.75 7.42 0.50
CA ARG A 40 -4.39 6.87 0.29
C ARG A 40 -3.82 6.17 1.52
N ILE A 41 -3.98 6.76 2.71
CA ILE A 41 -3.58 6.10 3.96
C ILE A 41 -4.40 4.83 4.20
N GLY A 42 -5.71 4.86 3.88
CA GLY A 42 -6.59 3.70 4.00
C GLY A 42 -6.16 2.53 3.12
N PHE A 43 -5.87 2.81 1.83
CA PHE A 43 -5.32 1.83 0.89
C PHE A 43 -3.96 1.31 1.37
N ALA A 44 -3.02 2.21 1.65
CA ALA A 44 -1.67 1.84 2.09
C ALA A 44 -1.68 1.04 3.40
N LEU A 45 -2.61 1.33 4.31
CA LEU A 45 -2.76 0.58 5.56
C LEU A 45 -3.31 -0.82 5.31
N ASP A 46 -4.31 -0.96 4.43
CA ASP A 46 -4.86 -2.26 4.05
C ASP A 46 -3.75 -3.15 3.47
N ASP A 47 -3.08 -2.65 2.44
CA ASP A 47 -1.98 -3.36 1.78
C ASP A 47 -0.80 -3.65 2.74
N ALA A 48 -0.49 -2.74 3.66
CA ALA A 48 0.60 -2.91 4.62
C ALA A 48 0.28 -3.88 5.77
N VAL A 49 -1.00 -4.01 6.16
CA VAL A 49 -1.44 -5.05 7.11
C VAL A 49 -1.30 -6.42 6.48
N THR A 50 -1.60 -6.49 5.20
CA THR A 50 -1.52 -7.65 4.33
C THR A 50 -0.07 -8.11 4.13
N SER A 51 0.73 -7.34 3.41
CA SER A 51 1.95 -6.73 3.93
C SER A 51 2.89 -7.44 4.89
N ALA A 52 3.17 -6.65 5.91
CA ALA A 52 4.10 -6.94 6.97
C ALA A 52 3.40 -7.52 8.21
N GLY A 53 2.11 -7.81 8.10
CA GLY A 53 1.28 -8.14 9.24
C GLY A 53 1.01 -6.92 10.15
N LYS A 54 0.09 -7.13 11.08
CA LYS A 54 -0.35 -6.11 12.05
C LYS A 54 0.80 -5.55 12.91
N ASP A 55 1.73 -6.42 13.33
CA ASP A 55 2.88 -6.03 14.15
C ASP A 55 3.91 -5.23 13.35
N GLY A 56 4.08 -5.54 12.06
CA GLY A 56 4.91 -4.75 11.14
C GLY A 56 4.37 -3.33 10.98
N VAL A 57 3.06 -3.19 10.78
CA VAL A 57 2.39 -1.89 10.72
C VAL A 57 2.55 -1.11 12.03
N ALA A 58 2.32 -1.75 13.19
CA ALA A 58 2.48 -1.12 14.49
C ALA A 58 3.91 -0.59 14.69
N SER A 59 4.91 -1.40 14.35
CA SER A 59 6.33 -1.03 14.44
C SER A 59 6.67 0.15 13.51
N THR A 60 6.11 0.18 12.31
CA THR A 60 6.30 1.30 11.36
C THR A 60 5.66 2.59 11.88
N VAL A 61 4.47 2.50 12.46
CA VAL A 61 3.79 3.63 13.10
C VAL A 61 4.63 4.18 14.25
N ASP A 62 5.14 3.31 15.14
CA ASP A 62 6.04 3.73 16.22
C ASP A 62 7.24 4.51 15.67
N ALA A 63 7.94 3.93 14.68
CA ALA A 63 9.14 4.53 14.12
C ALA A 63 8.88 5.93 13.53
N VAL A 64 7.80 6.09 12.76
CA VAL A 64 7.42 7.37 12.14
C VAL A 64 7.11 8.42 13.20
N PHE A 65 6.24 8.11 14.17
CA PHE A 65 5.84 9.08 15.19
C PHE A 65 6.94 9.33 16.22
N THR A 66 7.79 8.33 16.51
CA THR A 66 9.01 8.51 17.30
C THR A 66 9.95 9.51 16.64
N ALA A 67 10.18 9.39 15.33
CA ALA A 67 11.06 10.31 14.60
C ALA A 67 10.52 11.74 14.54
N ALA A 68 9.19 11.89 14.37
CA ALA A 68 8.57 13.21 14.20
C ALA A 68 8.19 13.89 15.52
N MET A 69 7.89 13.11 16.56
CA MET A 69 7.27 13.59 17.80
C MET A 69 7.88 12.99 19.09
N GLY A 70 8.94 12.20 19.01
CA GLY A 70 9.61 11.60 20.16
C GLY A 70 9.07 10.23 20.57
N ALA A 71 9.90 9.45 21.26
CA ALA A 71 9.66 8.03 21.53
C ALA A 71 8.39 7.75 22.34
N GLU A 72 8.08 8.61 23.30
CA GLU A 72 6.88 8.45 24.12
C GLU A 72 5.60 8.70 23.31
N ILE A 73 5.68 9.50 22.24
CA ILE A 73 4.55 9.71 21.33
C ILE A 73 4.45 8.55 20.34
N GLY A 74 5.58 8.06 19.82
CA GLY A 74 5.61 6.86 18.98
C GLY A 74 4.84 5.68 19.59
N GLN A 75 5.14 5.36 20.85
CA GLN A 75 4.48 4.28 21.60
C GLN A 75 2.96 4.48 21.77
N VAL A 76 2.49 5.72 21.90
CA VAL A 76 1.05 6.01 21.98
C VAL A 76 0.36 5.66 20.66
N PHE A 77 0.98 6.02 19.54
CA PHE A 77 0.44 5.70 18.22
C PHE A 77 0.56 4.21 17.90
N GLU A 78 1.67 3.57 18.26
CA GLU A 78 1.84 2.11 18.18
C GLU A 78 0.71 1.38 18.93
N THR A 79 0.45 1.78 20.17
CA THR A 79 -0.60 1.18 21.02
C THR A 79 -1.98 1.36 20.40
N ALA A 80 -2.27 2.56 19.88
CA ALA A 80 -3.54 2.86 19.24
C ALA A 80 -3.75 2.02 17.97
N PHE A 81 -2.72 1.90 17.12
CA PHE A 81 -2.78 1.08 15.91
C PHE A 81 -2.84 -0.42 16.23
N THR A 82 -2.05 -0.90 17.19
CA THR A 82 -2.12 -2.30 17.66
C THR A 82 -3.52 -2.65 18.14
N SER A 83 -4.12 -1.78 18.95
CA SER A 83 -5.50 -1.97 19.44
C SER A 83 -6.52 -1.94 18.30
N PHE A 84 -6.37 -0.99 17.37
CA PHE A 84 -7.24 -0.88 16.20
C PHE A 84 -7.19 -2.14 15.32
N LEU A 85 -5.98 -2.61 14.99
CA LEU A 85 -5.75 -3.76 14.13
C LEU A 85 -6.13 -5.09 14.81
N SER A 86 -6.12 -5.15 16.15
CA SER A 86 -6.54 -6.36 16.88
C SER A 86 -8.00 -6.73 16.64
N GLY A 87 -8.86 -5.74 16.35
CA GLY A 87 -10.30 -5.94 16.12
C GLY A 87 -10.69 -6.11 14.66
N VAL A 88 -9.72 -6.16 13.74
CA VAL A 88 -9.95 -6.24 12.29
C VAL A 88 -9.45 -7.59 11.81
N ASP A 89 -10.33 -8.41 11.23
CA ASP A 89 -9.88 -9.55 10.43
C ASP A 89 -9.28 -9.00 9.14
N VAL A 90 -8.08 -9.46 8.78
CA VAL A 90 -7.41 -9.04 7.54
C VAL A 90 -8.39 -9.35 6.40
N PRO A 91 -8.95 -8.34 5.71
CA PRO A 91 -9.87 -8.60 4.62
C PRO A 91 -9.11 -9.38 3.56
N PRO A 92 -9.66 -10.49 3.04
CA PRO A 92 -8.99 -11.23 1.97
C PRO A 92 -9.00 -10.36 0.70
N GLY A 93 -7.94 -9.57 0.46
CA GLY A 93 -7.56 -8.93 -0.81
C GLY A 93 -8.67 -8.30 -1.67
N GLY A 94 -9.80 -7.94 -1.07
CA GLY A 94 -11.07 -7.76 -1.78
C GLY A 94 -11.51 -6.32 -1.97
N GLY A 95 -10.66 -5.36 -1.61
CA GLY A 95 -10.94 -3.92 -1.75
C GLY A 95 -11.79 -3.31 -0.64
N GLU A 96 -11.95 -3.98 0.52
CA GLU A 96 -12.50 -3.32 1.71
C GLU A 96 -11.42 -2.45 2.37
N THR A 97 -11.18 -1.29 1.78
CA THR A 97 -10.27 -0.30 2.35
C THR A 97 -10.72 0.17 3.72
N PHE A 98 -9.76 0.39 4.62
CA PHE A 98 -10.04 1.09 5.87
C PHE A 98 -10.71 2.44 5.56
N SER A 99 -11.95 2.60 6.01
CA SER A 99 -12.70 3.81 5.74
C SER A 99 -12.02 5.02 6.36
N THR A 100 -12.22 6.19 5.75
CA THR A 100 -11.74 7.47 6.29
C THR A 100 -12.22 7.71 7.73
N THR A 101 -13.36 7.14 8.12
CA THR A 101 -13.90 7.21 9.49
C THR A 101 -13.12 6.32 10.46
N GLN A 102 -12.74 5.11 10.07
CA GLN A 102 -11.92 4.21 10.89
C GLN A 102 -10.52 4.81 11.12
N ILE A 103 -9.87 5.29 10.05
CA ILE A 103 -8.56 5.96 10.12
C ILE A 103 -8.62 7.19 11.02
N ARG A 104 -9.67 8.02 10.88
CA ARG A 104 -9.88 9.18 11.75
C ARG A 104 -10.02 8.75 13.22
N SER A 105 -10.78 7.69 13.49
CA SER A 105 -11.03 7.22 14.85
C SER A 105 -9.75 6.74 15.55
N VAL A 106 -8.92 5.90 14.91
CA VAL A 106 -7.66 5.43 15.52
C VAL A 106 -6.73 6.59 15.84
N LEU A 107 -6.63 7.56 14.91
CA LEU A 107 -5.78 8.73 15.09
C LEU A 107 -6.28 9.65 16.20
N THR A 108 -7.59 9.92 16.26
CA THR A 108 -8.20 10.69 17.36
C THR A 108 -8.00 10.00 18.71
N ASN A 109 -8.12 8.67 18.76
CA ASN A 109 -7.91 7.90 19.99
C ASN A 109 -6.46 7.98 20.47
N ALA A 110 -5.47 7.90 19.57
CA ALA A 110 -4.07 8.04 19.90
C ALA A 110 -3.80 9.38 20.62
N ILE A 111 -4.31 10.48 20.07
CA ILE A 111 -4.13 11.82 20.67
C ILE A 111 -4.83 11.94 22.01
N ASN A 112 -6.02 11.35 22.12
CA ASN A 112 -6.71 11.33 23.39
C ASN A 112 -5.91 10.58 24.48
N GLY A 113 -5.04 9.65 24.08
CA GLY A 113 -4.11 8.92 24.95
C GLY A 113 -2.83 9.67 25.33
N ILE A 114 -2.55 10.85 24.75
CA ILE A 114 -1.36 11.62 25.12
C ILE A 114 -1.54 12.26 26.50
N SER A 115 -0.59 12.02 27.38
CA SER A 115 -0.50 12.60 28.73
C SER A 115 0.17 13.97 28.75
N ASP A 116 -0.04 14.74 29.83
CA ASP A 116 0.66 16.02 30.03
C ASP A 116 2.18 15.84 30.07
N ALA A 117 2.70 14.75 30.64
CA ALA A 117 4.14 14.48 30.67
C ALA A 117 4.72 14.30 29.26
N GLN A 118 4.00 13.61 28.38
CA GLN A 118 4.39 13.42 26.98
C GLN A 118 4.32 14.74 26.20
N TYR A 119 3.30 15.56 26.46
CA TYR A 119 3.23 16.90 25.91
C TYR A 119 4.39 17.79 26.37
N GLN A 120 4.73 17.76 27.65
CA GLN A 120 5.86 18.53 28.18
C GLN A 120 7.18 18.07 27.58
N ALA A 121 7.41 16.76 27.43
CA ALA A 121 8.59 16.24 26.74
C ALA A 121 8.69 16.76 25.29
N LEU A 122 7.55 16.81 24.58
CA LEU A 122 7.47 17.37 23.23
C LEU A 122 7.81 18.87 23.22
N SER A 123 7.25 19.62 24.18
CA SER A 123 7.48 21.05 24.39
C SER A 123 8.97 21.34 24.62
N GLU A 124 9.58 20.63 25.57
CA GLU A 124 11.00 20.74 25.88
C GLU A 124 11.90 20.45 24.67
N ALA A 125 11.58 19.39 23.90
CA ALA A 125 12.33 19.02 22.69
C ALA A 125 12.28 20.10 21.59
N ASN A 126 11.26 20.95 21.59
CA ASN A 126 11.03 22.01 20.60
C ASN A 126 11.36 23.41 21.11
N GLY A 127 12.16 23.51 22.19
CA GLY A 127 12.64 24.80 22.70
C GLY A 127 11.68 25.51 23.66
N GLY A 128 10.73 24.76 24.24
CA GLY A 128 9.75 25.27 25.19
C GLY A 128 8.33 25.28 24.62
N GLU A 129 7.51 26.24 25.06
CA GLU A 129 6.06 26.26 24.78
C GLU A 129 5.71 26.06 23.29
N LEU A 130 5.04 24.94 23.01
CA LEU A 130 4.53 24.61 21.68
C LEU A 130 3.20 25.29 21.41
N ARG A 131 3.17 26.15 20.40
CA ARG A 131 1.95 26.81 19.94
C ARG A 131 1.11 25.87 19.09
N SER A 132 -0.19 26.14 19.04
CA SER A 132 -1.16 25.37 18.24
C SER A 132 -0.75 25.16 16.78
N TRP A 133 -0.10 26.16 16.14
CA TRP A 133 0.33 26.05 14.74
C TRP A 133 1.59 25.18 14.56
N GLU A 134 2.50 25.14 15.54
CA GLU A 134 3.71 24.28 15.50
C GLU A 134 3.29 22.82 15.62
N LEU A 135 2.44 22.52 16.60
CA LEU A 135 1.86 21.19 16.78
C LEU A 135 1.03 20.78 15.56
N SER A 136 0.26 21.73 14.99
CA SER A 136 -0.45 21.49 13.73
C SER A 136 0.52 21.09 12.62
N ASN A 137 1.66 21.78 12.45
CA ASN A 137 2.68 21.45 11.45
C ASN A 137 3.31 20.06 11.67
N MET A 138 3.67 19.72 12.90
CA MET A 138 4.22 18.40 13.24
C MET A 138 3.26 17.26 12.87
N ILE A 139 1.96 17.47 13.10
CA ILE A 139 0.91 16.52 12.72
C ILE A 139 0.83 16.34 11.19
N LYS A 140 1.00 17.43 10.41
CA LYS A 140 1.01 17.36 8.94
C LYS A 140 2.14 16.50 8.45
N THR A 141 3.35 16.80 8.95
CA THR A 141 4.56 16.07 8.61
C THR A 141 4.41 14.60 9.00
N SER A 142 3.97 14.32 10.22
CA SER A 142 3.78 12.93 10.69
C SER A 142 2.74 12.17 9.86
N ALA A 143 1.66 12.83 9.42
CA ALA A 143 0.66 12.20 8.55
C ALA A 143 1.21 11.89 7.16
N HIS A 144 2.03 12.79 6.61
CA HIS A 144 2.70 12.60 5.33
C HIS A 144 3.71 11.45 5.40
N GLU A 145 4.58 11.45 6.41
CA GLU A 145 5.57 10.40 6.63
C GLU A 145 4.89 9.04 6.91
N LEU A 146 3.78 9.03 7.65
CA LEU A 146 3.00 7.80 7.87
C LEU A 146 2.48 7.25 6.54
N ASN A 147 1.88 8.09 5.70
CA ASN A 147 1.41 7.67 4.38
C ASN A 147 2.55 7.07 3.55
N LEU A 148 3.70 7.75 3.49
CA LEU A 148 4.87 7.26 2.77
C LEU A 148 5.39 5.94 3.33
N ALA A 149 5.48 5.82 4.65
CA ALA A 149 6.01 4.61 5.30
C ALA A 149 5.07 3.41 5.10
N LEU A 150 3.76 3.60 5.21
CA LEU A 150 2.77 2.56 4.93
C LEU A 150 2.80 2.16 3.45
N SER A 151 2.85 3.12 2.52
CA SER A 151 3.01 2.81 1.09
C SER A 151 4.32 2.04 0.83
N ASN A 152 5.43 2.43 1.45
CA ASN A 152 6.69 1.70 1.29
C ASN A 152 6.63 0.29 1.86
N LEU A 153 5.89 0.09 2.96
CA LEU A 153 5.71 -1.22 3.57
C LEU A 153 4.83 -2.13 2.70
N ALA A 154 3.74 -1.58 2.16
CA ALA A 154 2.87 -2.25 1.20
C ALA A 154 3.59 -2.61 -0.12
N GLY A 155 4.50 -1.72 -0.56
CA GLY A 155 5.03 -1.70 -1.92
C GLY A 155 4.31 -0.67 -2.79
N PRO A 156 4.75 -0.43 -4.04
CA PRO A 156 4.11 0.53 -4.92
C PRO A 156 2.62 0.19 -5.06
N GLU A 157 1.74 1.19 -4.89
CA GLU A 157 0.30 1.03 -5.08
C GLU A 157 0.03 0.44 -6.46
N GLY A 158 -0.76 -0.63 -6.52
CA GLY A 158 -1.07 -1.29 -7.78
C GLY A 158 0.04 -2.17 -8.38
N ALA A 159 1.16 -2.38 -7.68
CA ALA A 159 2.25 -3.20 -8.18
C ALA A 159 1.79 -4.64 -8.49
N VAL A 160 2.16 -5.10 -9.69
CA VAL A 160 2.04 -6.51 -10.09
C VAL A 160 3.39 -7.17 -9.90
N TYR A 161 3.45 -8.08 -8.94
CA TYR A 161 4.63 -8.87 -8.62
C TYR A 161 4.73 -10.07 -9.56
N ARG A 162 5.89 -10.24 -10.19
CA ARG A 162 6.20 -11.40 -11.02
C ARG A 162 7.08 -12.37 -10.26
N PHE A 163 6.75 -13.65 -10.40
CA PHE A 163 7.55 -14.76 -9.91
C PHE A 163 7.95 -15.65 -11.07
N PHE A 164 9.22 -16.07 -11.08
CA PHE A 164 9.70 -17.10 -11.96
C PHE A 164 9.61 -18.46 -11.28
N ASN A 165 8.84 -19.38 -11.85
CA ASN A 165 8.80 -20.76 -11.40
C ASN A 165 10.03 -21.49 -11.92
N SER A 166 10.98 -21.80 -11.03
CA SER A 166 12.24 -22.47 -11.38
C SER A 166 12.09 -23.95 -11.75
N GLU A 167 10.96 -24.59 -11.42
CA GLU A 167 10.69 -25.99 -11.76
C GLU A 167 10.06 -26.12 -13.14
N SER A 168 9.07 -25.28 -13.44
CA SER A 168 8.36 -25.33 -14.72
C SER A 168 8.92 -24.34 -15.74
N GLY A 169 9.55 -23.24 -15.33
CA GLY A 169 9.90 -22.11 -16.20
C GLY A 169 8.70 -21.23 -16.59
N SER A 170 7.56 -21.38 -15.91
CA SER A 170 6.42 -20.47 -16.04
C SER A 170 6.61 -19.20 -15.23
N HIS A 171 5.75 -18.22 -15.45
CA HIS A 171 5.66 -17.02 -14.62
C HIS A 171 4.31 -16.97 -13.92
N PHE A 172 4.33 -16.42 -12.72
CA PHE A 172 3.16 -16.12 -11.91
C PHE A 172 3.09 -14.62 -11.64
N TYR A 173 1.87 -14.07 -11.62
CA TYR A 173 1.62 -12.64 -11.46
C TYR A 173 0.53 -12.41 -10.43
N THR A 174 0.77 -11.49 -9.51
CA THR A 174 -0.22 -11.10 -8.49
C THR A 174 -0.10 -9.64 -8.10
N THR A 175 -1.24 -9.00 -7.84
CA THR A 175 -1.32 -7.72 -7.12
C THR A 175 -1.50 -7.93 -5.62
N SER A 176 -1.86 -9.15 -5.19
CA SER A 176 -2.04 -9.47 -3.77
C SER A 176 -0.67 -9.59 -3.11
N VAL A 177 -0.45 -8.71 -2.16
CA VAL A 177 0.76 -8.72 -1.39
C VAL A 177 0.76 -9.91 -0.39
N GLU A 178 -0.40 -10.38 0.06
CA GLU A 178 -0.51 -11.63 0.83
C GLU A 178 -0.05 -12.81 -0.02
N GLU A 179 -0.57 -12.95 -1.24
CA GLU A 179 -0.22 -14.04 -2.14
C GLU A 179 1.26 -13.99 -2.48
N ARG A 180 1.83 -12.79 -2.68
CA ARG A 180 3.27 -12.58 -2.82
C ARG A 180 4.03 -13.14 -1.60
N ASP A 181 3.67 -12.70 -0.40
CA ASP A 181 4.42 -13.03 0.81
C ASP A 181 4.23 -14.50 1.23
N ASP A 182 3.05 -15.07 1.01
CA ASP A 182 2.76 -16.49 1.19
C ASP A 182 3.55 -17.35 0.21
N ILE A 183 3.67 -16.94 -1.06
CA ILE A 183 4.53 -17.62 -2.04
C ILE A 183 5.99 -17.55 -1.61
N VAL A 184 6.49 -16.37 -1.22
CA VAL A 184 7.88 -16.19 -0.74
C VAL A 184 8.17 -17.07 0.48
N ALA A 185 7.23 -17.15 1.43
CA ALA A 185 7.40 -17.91 2.65
C ALA A 185 7.28 -19.43 2.45
N ASN A 186 6.40 -19.88 1.55
CA ASN A 186 5.99 -21.29 1.49
C ASN A 186 6.37 -22.03 0.21
N LEU A 187 6.66 -21.33 -0.90
CA LEU A 187 6.91 -21.92 -2.22
C LEU A 187 8.30 -21.52 -2.77
N PRO A 188 9.40 -22.13 -2.28
CA PRO A 188 10.77 -21.70 -2.61
C PRO A 188 11.16 -21.88 -4.09
N HIS A 189 10.38 -22.63 -4.88
CA HIS A 189 10.59 -22.77 -6.32
C HIS A 189 10.06 -21.58 -7.13
N LEU A 190 9.16 -20.77 -6.57
CA LEU A 190 8.68 -19.52 -7.14
C LEU A 190 9.58 -18.38 -6.67
N LEU A 191 10.50 -17.96 -7.53
CA LEU A 191 11.47 -16.91 -7.24
C LEU A 191 10.85 -15.55 -7.53
N LEU A 192 10.71 -14.71 -6.51
CA LEU A 192 10.24 -13.34 -6.68
C LEU A 192 11.25 -12.56 -7.56
N GLU A 193 10.79 -12.11 -8.72
CA GLU A 193 11.56 -11.21 -9.60
C GLU A 193 11.33 -9.75 -9.22
N GLY A 194 10.18 -9.45 -8.61
CA GLY A 194 9.81 -8.12 -8.13
C GLY A 194 8.61 -7.52 -8.87
N PRO A 195 8.28 -6.24 -8.63
CA PRO A 195 7.25 -5.55 -9.37
C PRO A 195 7.67 -5.37 -10.84
N VAL A 196 6.78 -5.68 -11.78
CA VAL A 196 7.07 -5.60 -13.23
C VAL A 196 6.22 -4.59 -13.97
N PHE A 197 5.08 -4.20 -13.41
CA PHE A 197 4.21 -3.12 -13.86
C PHE A 197 3.22 -2.76 -12.74
N ILE A 198 2.53 -1.63 -12.90
CA ILE A 198 1.51 -1.10 -12.00
C ILE A 198 0.14 -1.15 -12.69
N THR A 199 -0.89 -1.50 -11.94
CA THR A 199 -2.30 -1.36 -12.30
C THR A 199 -3.05 -0.51 -11.28
N GLU A 200 -3.90 0.41 -11.74
CA GLU A 200 -4.74 1.23 -10.88
C GLU A 200 -5.96 0.48 -10.31
N GLY A 201 -6.13 -0.82 -10.61
CA GLY A 201 -7.29 -1.59 -10.18
C GLY A 201 -8.61 -1.15 -10.85
N LEU A 202 -8.51 -0.40 -11.95
CA LEU A 202 -9.64 0.09 -12.75
C LEU A 202 -9.70 -0.61 -14.11
N GLY A 203 -10.86 -0.51 -14.76
CA GLY A 203 -11.06 -0.99 -16.13
C GLY A 203 -11.70 -2.37 -16.21
N THR A 204 -11.12 -3.23 -17.07
CA THR A 204 -11.66 -4.54 -17.43
C THR A 204 -11.03 -5.63 -16.56
N ALA A 205 -11.83 -6.59 -16.11
CA ALA A 205 -11.34 -7.73 -15.34
C ALA A 205 -10.35 -8.56 -16.16
N LEU A 206 -9.17 -8.84 -15.59
CA LEU A 206 -8.20 -9.80 -16.10
C LEU A 206 -8.41 -11.12 -15.38
N HIS A 207 -8.91 -12.11 -16.11
CA HIS A 207 -9.24 -13.44 -15.61
C HIS A 207 -8.01 -14.33 -15.56
N ARG A 208 -7.81 -15.06 -14.45
CA ARG A 208 -6.69 -15.97 -14.24
C ARG A 208 -7.15 -17.43 -14.25
N PHE A 209 -6.38 -18.26 -14.93
CA PHE A 209 -6.54 -19.71 -14.96
C PHE A 209 -5.24 -20.39 -14.59
N TYR A 210 -5.31 -21.43 -13.77
CA TYR A 210 -4.20 -22.30 -13.45
C TYR A 210 -4.21 -23.55 -14.35
N ASN A 211 -3.13 -23.78 -15.09
CA ASN A 211 -2.96 -25.00 -15.89
C ASN A 211 -2.29 -26.09 -15.07
N THR A 212 -3.09 -27.06 -14.62
CA THR A 212 -2.67 -28.20 -13.78
C THR A 212 -1.65 -29.14 -14.45
N LEU A 213 -1.43 -29.05 -15.77
CA LEU A 213 -0.45 -29.88 -16.47
C LEU A 213 0.92 -29.20 -16.62
N THR A 214 0.95 -27.88 -16.75
CA THR A 214 2.18 -27.13 -17.07
C THR A 214 2.67 -26.27 -15.91
N ASP A 215 1.90 -26.21 -14.83
CA ASP A 215 2.13 -25.37 -13.66
C ASP A 215 2.33 -23.90 -14.06
N ALA A 216 1.50 -23.45 -15.01
CA ALA A 216 1.54 -22.13 -15.60
C ALA A 216 0.17 -21.46 -15.51
N HIS A 217 0.17 -20.13 -15.48
CA HIS A 217 -1.05 -19.36 -15.47
C HIS A 217 -1.35 -18.79 -16.85
N PHE A 218 -2.63 -18.69 -17.17
CA PHE A 218 -3.16 -18.05 -18.35
C PHE A 218 -4.05 -16.87 -17.94
N PHE A 219 -3.93 -15.76 -18.67
CA PHE A 219 -4.65 -14.54 -18.39
C PHE A 219 -5.39 -14.02 -19.62
N THR A 220 -6.64 -13.57 -19.43
CA THR A 220 -7.43 -12.96 -20.50
C THR A 220 -8.42 -11.92 -20.00
N THR A 221 -8.60 -10.85 -20.77
CA THR A 221 -9.68 -9.87 -20.58
C THR A 221 -10.92 -10.19 -21.43
N ALA A 222 -10.81 -11.15 -22.36
CA ALA A 222 -11.88 -11.49 -23.29
C ALA A 222 -12.80 -12.56 -22.70
N GLU A 223 -14.07 -12.20 -22.48
CA GLU A 223 -15.07 -13.13 -21.95
C GLU A 223 -15.32 -14.33 -22.89
N GLU A 224 -15.18 -14.15 -24.21
CA GLU A 224 -15.27 -15.26 -25.16
C GLU A 224 -14.09 -16.23 -25.07
N GLU A 225 -12.87 -15.72 -24.83
CA GLU A 225 -11.67 -16.56 -24.66
C GLU A 225 -11.75 -17.33 -23.33
N LYS A 226 -12.17 -16.66 -22.26
CA LYS A 226 -12.48 -17.30 -20.96
C LYS A 226 -13.51 -18.41 -21.10
N ALA A 227 -14.67 -18.13 -21.70
CA ALA A 227 -15.73 -19.13 -21.89
C ALA A 227 -15.27 -20.31 -22.76
N TYR A 228 -14.47 -20.04 -23.79
CA TYR A 228 -13.87 -21.09 -24.62
C TYR A 228 -12.89 -21.95 -23.83
N VAL A 229 -12.06 -21.35 -22.97
CA VAL A 229 -11.09 -22.07 -22.13
C VAL A 229 -11.79 -22.98 -21.13
N GLU A 230 -12.79 -22.45 -20.41
CA GLU A 230 -13.60 -23.22 -19.46
C GLU A 230 -14.31 -24.41 -20.13
N ALA A 231 -14.82 -24.22 -21.34
CA ALA A 231 -15.55 -25.26 -22.06
C ALA A 231 -14.65 -26.32 -22.70
N SER A 232 -13.43 -25.96 -23.10
CA SER A 232 -12.61 -26.77 -24.02
C SER A 232 -11.40 -27.41 -23.37
N PHE A 233 -10.89 -26.87 -22.25
CA PHE A 233 -9.63 -27.32 -21.66
C PHE A 233 -9.79 -27.67 -20.18
N PRO A 234 -10.10 -28.94 -19.84
CA PRO A 234 -10.38 -29.36 -18.47
C PRO A 234 -9.18 -29.24 -17.52
N GLN A 235 -7.96 -29.08 -18.04
CA GLN A 235 -6.75 -28.86 -17.24
C GLN A 235 -6.60 -27.42 -16.73
N PHE A 236 -7.35 -26.46 -17.28
CA PHE A 236 -7.34 -25.08 -16.82
C PHE A 236 -8.41 -24.89 -15.75
N ALA A 237 -7.98 -24.72 -14.51
CA ALA A 237 -8.85 -24.35 -13.41
C ALA A 237 -9.03 -22.83 -13.41
N TYR A 238 -10.27 -22.34 -13.43
CA TYR A 238 -10.56 -20.92 -13.30
C TYR A 238 -10.35 -20.47 -11.85
N GLU A 239 -9.56 -19.42 -11.66
CA GLU A 239 -9.21 -18.88 -10.33
C GLU A 239 -9.89 -17.53 -10.03
N GLY A 240 -10.64 -16.98 -10.99
CA GLY A 240 -11.37 -15.73 -10.82
C GLY A 240 -10.73 -14.54 -11.54
N VAL A 241 -11.00 -13.34 -11.02
CA VAL A 241 -10.40 -12.09 -11.47
C VAL A 241 -9.10 -11.90 -10.69
N ALA A 242 -7.96 -11.87 -11.38
CA ALA A 242 -6.68 -11.63 -10.73
C ALA A 242 -6.41 -10.15 -10.48
N MET A 243 -6.83 -9.29 -11.41
CA MET A 243 -6.70 -7.83 -11.31
C MET A 243 -7.63 -7.17 -12.33
N TYR A 244 -7.73 -5.85 -12.27
CA TYR A 244 -8.36 -5.05 -13.33
C TYR A 244 -7.26 -4.35 -14.13
N VAL A 245 -7.47 -4.21 -15.44
CA VAL A 245 -6.51 -3.60 -16.38
C VAL A 245 -7.23 -2.77 -17.43
N TYR A 246 -6.51 -1.84 -18.05
CA TYR A 246 -7.05 -1.11 -19.19
C TYR A 246 -6.91 -1.92 -20.48
N THR A 247 -7.96 -1.93 -21.31
CA THR A 247 -7.93 -2.58 -22.64
C THR A 247 -7.55 -1.63 -23.77
N ASP A 248 -7.48 -0.34 -23.46
CA ASP A 248 -7.02 0.73 -24.34
C ASP A 248 -6.08 1.65 -23.54
N ALA A 249 -5.15 2.31 -24.21
CA ALA A 249 -4.32 3.32 -23.57
C ALA A 249 -5.19 4.51 -23.11
N THR A 250 -5.12 4.83 -21.82
CA THR A 250 -5.83 5.92 -21.14
C THR A 250 -4.95 7.16 -20.94
N GLY A 251 -3.62 7.00 -21.01
CA GLY A 251 -2.64 8.07 -20.84
C GLY A 251 -1.33 7.84 -21.59
N SER A 252 -0.38 8.77 -21.43
CA SER A 252 0.93 8.71 -22.07
C SER A 252 1.95 7.81 -21.34
N SER A 253 1.65 7.39 -20.11
CA SER A 253 2.44 6.45 -19.30
C SER A 253 2.10 4.98 -19.56
N ASP A 254 0.97 4.72 -20.22
CA ASP A 254 0.48 3.36 -20.45
C ASP A 254 1.32 2.61 -21.48
N GLN A 255 1.73 1.40 -21.11
CA GLN A 255 2.47 0.48 -21.96
C GLN A 255 1.64 -0.76 -22.27
N GLY A 256 1.60 -1.14 -23.55
CA GLY A 256 0.98 -2.38 -23.98
C GLY A 256 1.78 -3.60 -23.49
N VAL A 257 1.07 -4.58 -22.94
CA VAL A 257 1.66 -5.84 -22.49
C VAL A 257 1.70 -6.83 -23.65
N PHE A 258 2.90 -7.32 -23.95
CA PHE A 258 3.14 -8.39 -24.90
C PHE A 258 2.69 -9.73 -24.30
N ARG A 259 1.89 -10.50 -25.06
CA ARG A 259 1.54 -11.88 -24.76
C ARG A 259 2.31 -12.79 -25.71
N LEU A 260 3.26 -13.55 -25.17
CA LEU A 260 4.04 -14.55 -25.93
C LEU A 260 3.65 -15.95 -25.52
N TYR A 261 3.57 -16.87 -26.48
CA TYR A 261 3.18 -18.26 -26.30
C TYR A 261 4.29 -19.22 -26.74
N ASN A 262 4.61 -20.18 -25.88
CA ASN A 262 5.51 -21.27 -26.20
C ASN A 262 4.71 -22.49 -26.69
N GLU A 263 4.71 -22.73 -28.00
CA GLU A 263 3.97 -23.86 -28.61
C GLU A 263 4.48 -25.24 -28.16
N GLN A 264 5.71 -25.35 -27.65
CA GLN A 264 6.28 -26.61 -27.19
C GLN A 264 5.86 -26.94 -25.75
N THR A 265 5.70 -25.93 -24.90
CA THR A 265 5.43 -26.12 -23.47
C THR A 265 4.03 -25.70 -23.04
N GLY A 266 3.26 -25.02 -23.90
CA GLY A 266 1.93 -24.51 -23.59
C GLY A 266 1.91 -23.34 -22.60
N LYS A 267 3.05 -22.65 -22.43
CA LYS A 267 3.22 -21.56 -21.45
C LYS A 267 3.08 -20.19 -22.11
N HIS A 268 2.61 -19.22 -21.32
CA HIS A 268 2.55 -17.82 -21.71
C HIS A 268 3.56 -16.99 -20.92
N LEU A 269 4.05 -15.92 -21.54
CA LEU A 269 4.78 -14.83 -20.90
C LEU A 269 4.01 -13.54 -21.16
N PHE A 270 3.79 -12.77 -20.09
CA PHE A 270 3.23 -11.42 -20.14
C PHE A 270 4.31 -10.42 -19.72
N THR A 271 4.67 -9.50 -20.61
CA THR A 271 5.72 -8.51 -20.34
C THR A 271 5.40 -7.17 -20.95
N ALA A 272 5.68 -6.08 -20.22
CA ALA A 272 5.69 -4.73 -20.78
C ALA A 272 7.05 -4.39 -21.42
N SER A 273 8.09 -5.21 -21.20
CA SER A 273 9.42 -4.96 -21.74
C SER A 273 9.53 -5.39 -23.20
N GLN A 274 9.64 -4.42 -24.10
CA GLN A 274 9.92 -4.67 -25.52
C GLN A 274 11.19 -5.52 -25.70
N ALA A 275 12.24 -5.24 -24.93
CA ALA A 275 13.50 -5.98 -25.02
C ALA A 275 13.35 -7.44 -24.58
N GLU A 276 12.53 -7.72 -23.57
CA GLU A 276 12.22 -9.10 -23.16
C GLU A 276 11.39 -9.81 -24.22
N ALA A 277 10.35 -9.16 -24.75
CA ALA A 277 9.54 -9.70 -25.83
C ALA A 277 10.39 -10.02 -27.08
N ASP A 278 11.27 -9.10 -27.47
CA ASP A 278 12.18 -9.29 -28.61
C ASP A 278 13.14 -10.46 -28.38
N ASN A 279 13.69 -10.63 -27.18
CA ASN A 279 14.57 -11.75 -26.86
C ASN A 279 13.80 -13.08 -26.87
N VAL A 280 12.63 -13.13 -26.24
CA VAL A 280 11.82 -14.34 -26.13
C VAL A 280 11.28 -14.76 -27.51
N GLN A 281 10.94 -13.80 -28.37
CA GLN A 281 10.56 -14.07 -29.75
C GLN A 281 11.73 -14.48 -30.63
N ASN A 282 12.80 -13.68 -30.68
CA ASN A 282 13.85 -13.82 -31.69
C ASN A 282 14.95 -14.82 -31.29
N VAL A 283 15.15 -15.06 -29.99
CA VAL A 283 16.16 -15.98 -29.47
C VAL A 283 15.54 -17.30 -29.04
N LEU A 284 14.44 -17.26 -28.27
CA LEU A 284 13.78 -18.47 -27.75
C LEU A 284 12.71 -19.04 -28.68
N GLY A 285 12.31 -18.29 -29.71
CA GLY A 285 11.37 -18.75 -30.74
C GLY A 285 9.92 -18.85 -30.27
N TRP A 286 9.55 -18.15 -29.19
CA TRP A 286 8.15 -18.11 -28.75
C TRP A 286 7.33 -17.26 -29.72
N LYS A 287 6.06 -17.61 -29.88
CA LYS A 287 5.15 -16.92 -30.77
C LYS A 287 4.59 -15.67 -30.07
N LEU A 288 4.74 -14.50 -30.68
CA LEU A 288 4.01 -13.31 -30.25
C LEU A 288 2.53 -13.47 -30.63
N GLU A 289 1.65 -13.47 -29.64
CA GLU A 289 0.20 -13.56 -29.86
C GLU A 289 -0.49 -12.20 -29.86
N SER A 290 -0.02 -11.27 -29.02
CA SER A 290 -0.50 -9.90 -28.96
C SER A 290 0.60 -8.96 -28.48
N SER A 291 0.67 -7.76 -29.06
CA SER A 291 1.52 -6.67 -28.57
C SER A 291 0.82 -5.74 -27.56
N ASN A 292 -0.51 -5.85 -27.45
CA ASN A 292 -1.35 -5.04 -26.57
C ASN A 292 -2.45 -5.95 -25.99
N ALA A 293 -2.07 -6.98 -25.23
CA ALA A 293 -3.06 -7.85 -24.58
C ALA A 293 -3.93 -7.06 -23.59
N PHE A 294 -3.31 -6.10 -22.92
CA PHE A 294 -3.89 -5.06 -22.08
C PHE A 294 -2.82 -3.98 -21.86
N TYR A 295 -3.16 -2.91 -21.16
CA TYR A 295 -2.31 -1.76 -20.87
C TYR A 295 -2.09 -1.61 -19.36
N VAL A 296 -0.86 -1.24 -19.00
CA VAL A 296 -0.38 -1.07 -17.61
C VAL A 296 0.58 0.12 -17.54
N GLU A 297 0.85 0.63 -16.34
CA GLU A 297 1.96 1.56 -16.11
C GLU A 297 3.25 0.80 -15.76
N ILE A 298 4.42 1.37 -16.04
CA ILE A 298 5.70 0.74 -15.65
C ILE A 298 5.96 0.99 -14.16
N ALA A 299 6.39 -0.05 -13.44
CA ALA A 299 6.77 0.01 -12.03
C ALA A 299 8.14 0.67 -11.78
#